data_AF-A0A255ZS42-F1
#
_entry.id   AF-A0A255ZS42-F1
#
_cell.length_a   1.000
_cell.length_b   1.000
_cell.length_c   1.000
_cell.angle_alpha   90.00
_cell.angle_beta   90.00
_cell.angle_gamma   90.00
#
_symmetry.space_group_name_H-M   'P 1'
#
loop_
_entity.id
_entity.type
_entity.pdbx_description
1 polymer ?
#
loop_
_entity_poly.entity_id
_entity_poly.type
_entity_poly.pdbx_seq_one_letter_code
_entity_poly.pdbx_strand_id
1 'polypeptide(L)'
;MYFFEKATLTTYFTESTCANSVLKDANGYNVLSHLGHGDGFSEIKTVSKPTELTLAKSSKIGKIFKGAALGYTDKSNSFTKKLDLNGIQIFSSFNYKGKLLFMVHLAKLTFIAEIMDNEIKVVHRLFFNGLYTHHPITTIYGNYTLINLDHYSTGLHREISVLLITDNKITKLDWNMRHNH
;
A
#
# COMPACT_ATOMS: atom_id res chain seq x y z
N MET A 1 11.40 3.59 -0.76
CA MET A 1 11.10 2.74 -1.92
C MET A 1 12.23 2.83 -2.92
N TYR A 2 12.57 1.72 -3.59
CA TYR A 2 13.61 1.68 -4.61
C TYR A 2 13.02 1.36 -5.99
N PHE A 3 13.54 2.03 -7.02
CA PHE A 3 13.23 1.77 -8.43
C PHE A 3 14.50 1.29 -9.13
N PHE A 4 14.49 0.08 -9.69
CA PHE A 4 15.63 -0.48 -10.39
C PHE A 4 15.45 -0.35 -11.91
N GLU A 5 16.32 0.41 -12.56
CA GLU A 5 16.37 0.55 -14.01
C GLU A 5 17.23 -0.56 -14.61
N LYS A 6 16.59 -1.50 -15.30
CA LYS A 6 17.27 -2.68 -15.86
C LYS A 6 18.29 -2.34 -16.95
N ALA A 7 18.05 -1.29 -17.73
CA ALA A 7 18.90 -0.94 -18.86
C ALA A 7 20.28 -0.43 -18.41
N THR A 8 20.31 0.37 -17.34
CA THR A 8 21.53 0.99 -16.80
C THR A 8 22.06 0.28 -15.55
N LEU A 9 21.31 -0.72 -15.04
CA LEU A 9 21.55 -1.38 -13.75
C LEU A 9 21.63 -0.40 -12.58
N THR A 10 20.89 0.71 -12.69
CA THR A 10 20.91 1.80 -11.71
C THR A 10 19.69 1.74 -10.80
N THR A 11 19.90 1.94 -9.50
CA THR A 11 18.82 2.00 -8.51
C THR A 11 18.57 3.44 -8.10
N TYR A 12 17.31 3.84 -8.06
CA TYR A 12 16.85 5.15 -7.60
C TYR A 12 15.98 4.99 -6.35
N PHE A 13 15.87 6.03 -5.54
CA PHE A 13 15.23 5.99 -4.23
C PHE A 13 14.31 7.19 -4.01
N THR A 14 13.16 6.91 -3.39
CA THR A 14 12.27 7.91 -2.83
C THR A 14 11.75 7.51 -1.44
N GLU A 15 11.48 8.50 -0.59
CA GLU A 15 10.92 8.30 0.75
C GLU A 15 9.41 8.06 0.70
N SER A 16 8.98 6.97 1.35
CA SER A 16 7.59 6.60 1.50
C SER A 16 7.46 5.74 2.75
N THR A 17 6.62 6.18 3.68
CA THR A 17 6.41 5.54 4.99
C THR A 17 5.51 4.33 4.82
N CYS A 18 5.99 3.14 5.18
CA CYS A 18 5.23 1.88 5.07
C CYS A 18 4.55 1.73 3.70
N ALA A 19 5.31 1.95 2.62
CA ALA A 19 4.82 1.78 1.26
C ALA A 19 4.20 0.39 1.08
N ASN A 20 2.98 0.37 0.55
CA ASN A 20 2.15 -0.82 0.50
C ASN A 20 1.95 -1.36 -0.92
N SER A 21 1.47 -0.50 -1.83
CA SER A 21 1.09 -0.88 -3.18
C SER A 21 1.72 0.06 -4.21
N VAL A 22 2.15 -0.49 -5.34
CA VAL A 22 2.69 0.29 -6.47
C VAL A 22 1.91 -0.06 -7.73
N LEU A 23 1.21 0.91 -8.30
CA LEU A 23 0.43 0.75 -9.53
C LEU A 23 1.03 1.60 -10.64
N LYS A 24 1.31 0.99 -11.79
CA LYS A 24 1.78 1.71 -12.97
C LYS A 24 0.60 2.14 -13.84
N ASP A 25 0.59 3.39 -14.27
CA ASP A 25 -0.34 3.93 -15.26
C ASP A 25 0.41 4.77 -16.32
N ALA A 26 -0.34 5.52 -17.15
CA ALA A 26 0.23 6.38 -18.18
C ALA A 26 1.08 7.54 -17.63
N ASN A 27 0.85 7.95 -16.39
CA ASN A 27 1.53 9.07 -15.74
C ASN A 27 2.73 8.63 -14.89
N GLY A 28 2.93 7.32 -14.70
CA GLY A 28 4.09 6.76 -14.01
C GLY A 28 3.71 5.70 -12.99
N TYR A 29 4.38 5.73 -11.84
CA TYR A 29 4.18 4.80 -10.73
C TYR A 29 3.48 5.50 -9.58
N ASN A 30 2.25 5.08 -9.27
CA ASN A 30 1.53 5.51 -8.09
C ASN A 30 1.92 4.63 -6.90
N VAL A 31 2.54 5.27 -5.92
CA VAL A 31 3.03 4.66 -4.69
C VAL A 31 2.05 4.99 -3.58
N LEU A 32 1.33 3.97 -3.10
CA LEU A 32 0.51 4.07 -1.90
C LEU A 32 1.40 3.82 -0.67
N SER A 33 1.36 4.77 0.26
CA SER A 33 1.91 4.63 1.61
C SER A 33 0.82 4.93 2.63
N HIS A 34 0.90 4.30 3.78
CA HIS A 34 0.02 4.59 4.90
C HIS A 34 0.78 4.42 6.22
N LEU A 35 0.34 5.09 7.28
CA LEU A 35 0.87 4.87 8.62
C LEU A 35 -0.22 4.34 9.54
N GLY A 36 0.10 3.20 10.16
CA GLY A 36 -0.72 2.50 11.13
C GLY A 36 -0.91 3.22 12.48
N HIS A 37 -0.02 4.15 12.82
CA HIS A 37 0.14 4.72 14.15
C HIS A 37 -0.54 6.09 14.31
N GLY A 38 -0.93 6.43 15.55
CA GLY A 38 -1.62 7.69 15.86
C GLY A 38 -2.98 7.77 15.19
N ASP A 39 -3.30 8.95 14.65
CA ASP A 39 -4.54 9.17 13.88
C ASP A 39 -4.52 8.45 12.51
N GLY A 40 -3.36 7.96 12.10
CA GLY A 40 -3.13 7.33 10.80
C GLY A 40 -3.12 8.34 9.66
N PHE A 41 -2.42 7.99 8.59
CA PHE A 41 -2.45 8.77 7.35
C PHE A 41 -2.33 7.85 6.15
N SER A 42 -2.73 8.36 4.98
CA SER A 42 -2.46 7.71 3.69
C SER A 42 -2.03 8.74 2.67
N GLU A 43 -1.01 8.39 1.89
CA GLU A 43 -0.46 9.22 0.85
C GLU A 43 -0.34 8.39 -0.44
N ILE A 44 -0.71 9.00 -1.57
CA ILE A 44 -0.37 8.47 -2.89
C ILE A 44 0.55 9.48 -3.58
N LYS A 45 1.78 9.04 -3.87
CA LYS A 45 2.74 9.77 -4.67
C LYS A 45 2.80 9.20 -6.09
N THR A 46 2.76 10.06 -7.09
CA THR A 46 3.03 9.69 -8.47
C THR A 46 4.49 9.99 -8.79
N VAL A 47 5.26 8.95 -9.12
CA VAL A 47 6.62 9.05 -9.64
C VAL A 47 6.57 8.86 -11.15
N SER A 48 6.60 9.96 -11.90
CA SER A 48 6.53 9.95 -13.37
C SER A 48 7.82 9.45 -14.01
N LYS A 49 8.97 9.84 -13.46
CA LYS A 49 10.30 9.50 -13.96
C LYS A 49 11.21 9.04 -12.83
N PRO A 50 11.27 7.71 -12.56
CA PRO A 50 12.13 7.19 -11.51
C PRO A 50 13.60 7.57 -11.65
N THR A 51 14.09 7.85 -12.86
CA THR A 51 15.48 8.25 -13.12
C THR A 51 15.84 9.65 -12.63
N GLU A 52 14.85 10.49 -12.31
CA GLU A 52 15.05 11.83 -11.72
C GLU A 52 15.08 11.78 -10.18
N LEU A 53 14.78 10.63 -9.57
CA LEU A 53 14.85 10.43 -8.12
C LEU A 53 16.30 10.37 -7.61
N THR A 54 16.45 10.35 -6.29
CA THR A 54 17.76 10.24 -5.64
C THR A 54 18.47 8.93 -6.02
N LEU A 55 19.69 9.01 -6.56
CA LEU A 55 20.50 7.84 -6.90
C LEU A 55 20.86 7.02 -5.65
N ALA A 56 20.49 5.73 -5.66
CA ALA A 56 20.82 4.77 -4.61
C ALA A 56 22.09 3.99 -4.97
N LYS A 57 23.11 4.15 -4.15
CA LYS A 57 24.37 3.38 -4.17
C LYS A 57 24.20 2.07 -3.40
N SER A 58 24.55 0.94 -4.01
CA SER A 58 24.51 -0.38 -3.36
C SER A 58 25.17 -0.38 -1.97
N SER A 59 26.27 0.34 -1.80
CA SER A 59 27.03 0.45 -0.55
C SER A 59 26.33 1.16 0.61
N LYS A 60 25.18 1.81 0.41
CA LYS A 60 24.39 2.39 1.53
C LYS A 60 23.01 1.77 1.73
N ILE A 61 22.50 0.96 0.80
CA ILE A 61 21.21 0.28 0.97
C ILE A 61 21.25 -0.56 2.26
N GLY A 62 20.22 -0.45 3.09
CA GLY A 62 20.12 -1.18 4.37
C GLY A 62 20.95 -0.60 5.53
N LYS A 63 21.76 0.44 5.30
CA LYS A 63 22.52 1.09 6.39
C LYS A 63 21.64 2.01 7.21
N ILE A 64 21.92 2.08 8.51
CA ILE A 64 21.26 3.02 9.40
C ILE A 64 21.67 4.45 9.01
N PHE A 65 20.68 5.29 8.75
CA PHE A 65 20.84 6.72 8.52
C PHE A 65 19.66 7.43 9.20
N LYS A 66 19.97 8.36 10.12
CA LYS A 66 18.96 9.09 10.92
C LYS A 66 17.90 8.18 11.58
N GLY A 67 18.34 7.04 12.12
CA GLY A 67 17.46 6.10 12.84
C GLY A 67 16.65 5.16 11.95
N ALA A 68 16.73 5.27 10.62
CA ALA A 68 16.10 4.35 9.68
C ALA A 68 17.15 3.54 8.90
N ALA A 69 16.91 2.24 8.70
CA ALA A 69 17.80 1.36 7.91
C ALA A 69 17.63 1.55 6.38
N LEU A 70 17.44 2.79 5.94
CA LEU A 70 17.23 3.15 4.53
C LEU A 70 18.51 3.64 3.86
N GLY A 71 19.48 4.15 4.62
CA GLY A 71 20.77 4.63 4.11
C GLY A 71 20.74 5.95 3.33
N TYR A 72 19.54 6.52 3.12
CA TYR A 72 19.28 7.69 2.27
C TYR A 72 18.26 8.63 2.90
N THR A 73 18.34 9.90 2.50
CA THR A 73 17.21 10.83 2.53
C THR A 73 16.92 11.21 1.08
N ASP A 74 15.65 11.18 0.68
CA ASP A 74 15.28 11.64 -0.67
C ASP A 74 15.32 13.17 -0.71
N LYS A 75 16.09 13.71 -1.67
CA LYS A 75 16.22 15.16 -1.89
C LYS A 75 15.71 15.60 -3.26
N SER A 76 15.23 14.65 -4.07
CA SER A 76 14.88 14.90 -5.46
C SER A 76 13.60 15.70 -5.61
N ASN A 77 12.67 15.58 -4.65
CA ASN A 77 11.27 16.04 -4.76
C ASN A 77 10.62 15.66 -6.11
N SER A 78 11.12 14.59 -6.76
CA SER A 78 10.73 14.20 -8.12
C SER A 78 9.54 13.25 -8.07
N PHE A 79 8.46 13.73 -7.45
CA PHE A 79 7.16 13.10 -7.36
C PHE A 79 6.07 14.17 -7.23
N THR A 80 4.82 13.81 -7.55
CA THR A 80 3.66 14.65 -7.28
C THR A 80 2.77 13.95 -6.25
N LYS A 81 2.30 14.68 -5.23
CA LYS A 81 1.30 14.13 -4.31
C LYS A 81 -0.07 14.15 -4.98
N LYS A 82 -0.64 12.98 -5.21
CA LYS A 82 -1.99 12.80 -5.77
C LYS A 82 -3.05 12.75 -4.67
N LEU A 83 -2.68 12.21 -3.51
CA LEU A 83 -3.55 12.05 -2.36
C LEU A 83 -2.72 12.22 -1.08
N ASP A 84 -3.26 12.95 -0.10
CA ASP A 84 -2.67 13.11 1.23
C ASP A 84 -3.83 13.26 2.23
N LEU A 85 -4.20 12.15 2.89
CA LEU A 85 -5.34 12.07 3.79
C LEU A 85 -4.86 11.83 5.22
N ASN A 86 -5.20 12.76 6.12
CA ASN A 86 -5.02 12.58 7.55
C ASN A 86 -6.25 11.89 8.17
N GLY A 87 -6.05 10.99 9.13
CA GLY A 87 -7.14 10.28 9.80
C GLY A 87 -7.73 9.08 9.01
N ILE A 88 -7.19 8.80 7.82
CA ILE A 88 -7.70 7.77 6.91
C ILE A 88 -6.56 6.83 6.55
N GLN A 89 -6.79 5.53 6.73
CA GLN A 89 -5.84 4.48 6.36
C GLN A 89 -6.32 3.80 5.08
N ILE A 90 -5.45 3.69 4.09
CA ILE A 90 -5.70 2.99 2.84
C ILE A 90 -4.76 1.81 2.84
N PHE A 91 -5.32 0.65 3.12
CA PHE A 91 -4.60 -0.59 3.26
C PHE A 91 -4.17 -1.18 1.92
N SER A 92 -4.90 -0.92 0.84
CA SER A 92 -4.62 -1.50 -0.47
C SER A 92 -5.18 -0.63 -1.58
N SER A 93 -4.55 -0.66 -2.75
CA SER A 93 -5.10 -0.13 -3.99
C SER A 93 -5.00 -1.17 -5.11
N PHE A 94 -6.05 -1.30 -5.91
CA PHE A 94 -6.10 -2.26 -7.02
C PHE A 94 -7.05 -1.81 -8.11
N ASN A 95 -6.77 -2.21 -9.35
CA ASN A 95 -7.66 -1.99 -10.47
C ASN A 95 -8.69 -3.11 -10.58
N TYR A 96 -9.95 -2.74 -10.73
CA TYR A 96 -11.06 -3.66 -10.94
C TYR A 96 -12.03 -3.09 -11.98
N LYS A 97 -12.21 -3.80 -13.10
CA LYS A 97 -13.09 -3.39 -14.21
C LYS A 97 -12.86 -1.94 -14.68
N GLY A 98 -11.59 -1.55 -14.81
CA GLY A 98 -11.19 -0.20 -15.25
C GLY A 98 -11.31 0.89 -14.18
N LYS A 99 -11.67 0.54 -12.94
CA LYS A 99 -11.74 1.47 -11.81
C LYS A 99 -10.62 1.21 -10.83
N LEU A 100 -10.03 2.28 -10.32
CA LEU A 100 -9.10 2.21 -9.20
C LEU A 100 -9.89 2.15 -7.90
N LEU A 101 -9.79 1.02 -7.21
CA LEU A 101 -10.45 0.78 -5.92
C LEU A 101 -9.43 0.77 -4.80
N PHE A 102 -9.90 1.10 -3.61
CA PHE A 102 -9.12 1.21 -2.39
C PHE A 102 -9.77 0.40 -1.28
N MET A 103 -8.97 -0.35 -0.51
CA MET A 103 -9.41 -0.88 0.78
C MET A 103 -9.11 0.18 1.85
N VAL A 104 -10.15 0.85 2.32
CA VAL A 104 -10.08 1.99 3.23
C VAL A 104 -10.49 1.56 4.62
N HIS A 105 -9.75 2.02 5.63
CA HIS A 105 -10.08 1.95 7.03
C HIS A 105 -10.29 3.36 7.60
N LEU A 106 -11.51 3.60 8.08
CA LEU A 106 -11.95 4.87 8.64
C LEU A 106 -12.98 4.62 9.74
N ALA A 107 -12.82 5.28 10.89
CA ALA A 107 -13.74 5.18 12.03
C ALA A 107 -14.04 3.72 12.44
N LYS A 108 -12.99 2.88 12.51
CA LYS A 108 -13.06 1.44 12.84
C LYS A 108 -13.82 0.57 11.83
N LEU A 109 -14.15 1.11 10.66
CA LEU A 109 -14.79 0.38 9.57
C LEU A 109 -13.79 0.20 8.43
N THR A 110 -13.77 -0.99 7.84
CA THR A 110 -12.98 -1.27 6.64
C THR A 110 -13.92 -1.58 5.48
N PHE A 111 -13.72 -0.93 4.34
CA PHE A 111 -14.59 -1.04 3.18
C PHE A 111 -13.81 -0.85 1.88
N ILE A 112 -14.40 -1.24 0.75
CA ILE A 112 -13.87 -0.92 -0.58
C ILE A 112 -14.51 0.38 -1.07
N ALA A 113 -13.71 1.31 -1.57
CA ALA A 113 -14.15 2.59 -2.09
C ALA A 113 -13.45 3.01 -3.37
N GLU A 114 -14.11 3.89 -4.13
CA GLU A 114 -13.47 4.79 -5.09
C GLU A 114 -13.14 6.09 -4.36
N ILE A 115 -11.93 6.63 -4.55
CA ILE A 115 -11.52 7.93 -4.01
C ILE A 115 -11.27 8.86 -5.18
N MET A 116 -12.00 9.98 -5.22
CA MET A 116 -11.93 10.98 -6.27
C MET A 116 -11.81 12.34 -5.60
N ASP A 117 -10.64 12.97 -5.72
CA ASP A 117 -10.32 14.23 -5.06
C ASP A 117 -10.63 14.19 -3.55
N ASN A 118 -11.69 14.87 -3.13
CA ASN A 118 -12.12 14.98 -1.73
C ASN A 118 -13.31 14.06 -1.38
N GLU A 119 -13.76 13.22 -2.31
CA GLU A 119 -14.91 12.33 -2.12
C GLU A 119 -14.47 10.86 -1.97
N ILE A 120 -15.04 10.19 -0.96
CA ILE A 120 -14.88 8.75 -0.75
C ILE A 120 -16.23 8.09 -1.01
N LYS A 121 -16.32 7.37 -2.13
CA LYS A 121 -17.52 6.62 -2.52
C LYS A 121 -17.38 5.16 -2.12
N VAL A 122 -18.15 4.72 -1.13
CA VAL A 122 -18.18 3.32 -0.70
C VAL A 122 -18.79 2.45 -1.81
N VAL A 123 -18.01 1.49 -2.31
CA VAL A 123 -18.42 0.51 -3.32
C VAL A 123 -18.88 -0.79 -2.67
N HIS A 124 -18.21 -1.22 -1.60
CA HIS A 124 -18.57 -2.45 -0.89
C HIS A 124 -18.21 -2.34 0.59
N ARG A 125 -19.17 -2.58 1.49
CA ARG A 125 -19.00 -2.36 2.94
C ARG A 125 -18.08 -3.34 3.65
N LEU A 126 -17.72 -4.46 3.00
CA LEU A 126 -16.99 -5.59 3.60
C LEU A 126 -17.60 -5.95 4.96
N PHE A 127 -18.71 -6.71 4.97
CA PHE A 127 -19.45 -7.07 6.18
C PHE A 127 -18.71 -8.03 7.15
N PHE A 128 -17.38 -7.96 7.18
CA PHE A 128 -16.50 -8.64 8.11
C PHE A 128 -16.27 -7.72 9.32
N ASN A 129 -16.78 -8.08 10.49
CA ASN A 129 -16.59 -7.28 11.70
C ASN A 129 -15.09 -7.14 12.01
N GLY A 130 -14.63 -5.88 12.17
CA GLY A 130 -13.31 -5.57 12.72
C GLY A 130 -12.11 -5.94 11.85
N LEU A 131 -12.25 -5.96 10.52
CA LEU A 131 -11.13 -6.23 9.61
C LEU A 131 -10.07 -5.11 9.71
N TYR A 132 -8.95 -5.39 10.37
CA TYR A 132 -7.80 -4.48 10.47
C TYR A 132 -6.54 -5.19 10.00
N THR A 133 -5.64 -4.47 9.34
CA THR A 133 -4.38 -5.01 8.85
C THR A 133 -3.29 -3.94 8.88
N HIS A 134 -2.02 -4.34 8.98
CA HIS A 134 -0.91 -3.38 9.08
C HIS A 134 -0.22 -3.19 7.73
N HIS A 135 0.16 -4.28 7.07
CA HIS A 135 0.92 -4.28 5.81
C HIS A 135 0.40 -5.37 4.87
N PRO A 136 -0.86 -5.24 4.40
CA PRO A 136 -1.41 -6.26 3.52
C PRO A 136 -0.69 -6.27 2.17
N ILE A 137 -0.62 -7.44 1.53
CA ILE A 137 0.00 -7.57 0.21
C ILE A 137 -1.09 -7.79 -0.82
N THR A 138 -1.16 -6.88 -1.79
CA THR A 138 -2.17 -6.92 -2.86
C THR A 138 -1.55 -7.45 -4.15
N THR A 139 -2.15 -8.50 -4.70
CA THR A 139 -1.73 -9.09 -5.98
C THR A 139 -2.92 -9.25 -6.91
N ILE A 140 -2.77 -8.83 -8.16
CA ILE A 140 -3.80 -8.95 -9.20
C ILE A 140 -3.42 -10.11 -10.13
N TYR A 141 -4.29 -11.11 -10.22
CA TYR A 141 -4.15 -12.30 -11.04
C TYR A 141 -5.22 -12.31 -12.11
N GLY A 142 -5.06 -11.50 -13.16
CA GLY A 142 -5.99 -11.44 -14.29
C GLY A 142 -7.43 -11.12 -13.87
N ASN A 143 -8.24 -12.16 -13.63
CA ASN A 143 -9.64 -12.10 -13.25
C ASN A 143 -9.93 -12.03 -11.73
N TYR A 144 -8.91 -12.11 -10.87
CA TYR A 144 -9.12 -11.93 -9.43
C TYR A 144 -8.03 -11.08 -8.77
N THR A 145 -8.39 -10.43 -7.67
CA THR A 145 -7.46 -9.73 -6.78
C THR A 145 -7.39 -10.49 -5.46
N LEU A 146 -6.17 -10.68 -4.96
CA LEU A 146 -5.89 -11.35 -3.71
C LEU A 146 -5.19 -10.36 -2.79
N ILE A 147 -5.72 -10.17 -1.58
CA ILE A 147 -5.15 -9.29 -0.56
C ILE A 147 -4.83 -10.12 0.67
N ASN A 148 -3.54 -10.40 0.89
CA ASN A 148 -3.06 -11.06 2.09
C ASN A 148 -3.13 -10.08 3.25
N LEU A 149 -3.78 -10.47 4.35
CA LEU A 149 -3.97 -9.64 5.53
C LEU A 149 -3.06 -10.13 6.65
N ASP A 150 -2.16 -9.27 7.11
CA ASP A 150 -1.42 -9.44 8.35
C ASP A 150 -2.12 -8.67 9.48
N HIS A 151 -1.92 -9.10 10.73
CA HIS A 151 -2.40 -8.35 11.87
C HIS A 151 -1.44 -8.54 13.05
N TYR A 152 -0.68 -7.49 13.34
CA TYR A 152 0.44 -7.56 14.27
C TYR A 152 0.03 -8.04 15.67
N SER A 153 -1.11 -7.59 16.18
CA SER A 153 -1.55 -7.97 17.53
C SER A 153 -2.04 -9.42 17.67
N THR A 154 -2.40 -10.10 16.57
CA THR A 154 -2.89 -11.50 16.62
C THR A 154 -1.96 -12.50 15.93
N GLY A 155 -1.18 -12.06 14.94
CA GLY A 155 -0.29 -12.89 14.14
C GLY A 155 1.16 -12.41 14.09
N LEU A 156 1.52 -11.33 14.78
CA LEU A 156 2.83 -10.66 14.63
C LEU A 156 3.08 -10.34 13.14
N HIS A 157 4.12 -10.92 12.54
CA HIS A 157 4.45 -10.73 11.13
C HIS A 157 3.80 -11.79 10.20
N ARG A 158 2.86 -12.59 10.71
CA ARG A 158 2.21 -13.66 9.94
C ARG A 158 0.94 -13.15 9.28
N GLU A 159 0.68 -13.71 8.11
CA GLU A 159 -0.61 -13.63 7.46
C GLU A 159 -1.66 -14.36 8.31
N ILE A 160 -2.80 -13.73 8.56
CA ILE A 160 -3.89 -14.27 9.38
C ILE A 160 -5.13 -14.64 8.55
N SER A 161 -5.29 -14.00 7.40
CA SER A 161 -6.39 -14.25 6.48
C SER A 161 -6.08 -13.67 5.11
N VAL A 162 -6.89 -14.04 4.12
CA VAL A 162 -6.81 -13.50 2.77
C VAL A 162 -8.19 -13.04 2.29
N LEU A 163 -8.24 -11.91 1.60
CA LEU A 163 -9.40 -11.50 0.82
C LEU A 163 -9.20 -11.90 -0.64
N LEU A 164 -10.13 -12.68 -1.18
CA LEU A 164 -10.24 -13.02 -2.58
C LEU A 164 -11.39 -12.24 -3.20
N ILE A 165 -11.07 -11.32 -4.09
CA ILE A 165 -12.01 -10.46 -4.81
C ILE A 165 -12.11 -10.98 -6.25
N THR A 166 -13.30 -11.42 -6.63
CA THR A 166 -13.63 -11.94 -7.97
C THR A 166 -14.76 -11.11 -8.60
N ASP A 167 -15.20 -11.46 -9.80
CA ASP A 167 -16.21 -10.69 -10.54
C ASP A 167 -17.56 -10.56 -9.83
N ASN A 168 -17.94 -11.52 -9.00
CA ASN A 168 -19.26 -11.59 -8.37
C ASN A 168 -19.22 -11.75 -6.84
N LYS A 169 -18.02 -11.90 -6.26
CA LYS A 169 -17.90 -12.24 -4.84
C LYS A 169 -16.60 -11.74 -4.24
N ILE A 170 -16.70 -11.25 -3.01
CA ILE A 170 -15.57 -11.08 -2.11
C ILE A 170 -15.65 -12.18 -1.06
N THR A 171 -14.60 -12.98 -0.95
CA THR A 171 -14.48 -14.06 0.04
C THR A 171 -13.32 -13.75 0.97
N LYS A 172 -13.56 -13.82 2.28
CA LYS A 172 -12.49 -13.85 3.27
C LYS A 172 -12.22 -15.31 3.65
N LEU A 173 -10.97 -15.73 3.54
CA LEU A 173 -10.52 -17.03 4.05
C LEU A 173 -9.63 -16.76 5.27
N ASP A 174 -10.11 -17.14 6.44
CA ASP A 174 -9.33 -17.10 7.67
C ASP A 174 -8.50 -18.37 7.81
N TRP A 175 -7.23 -18.25 8.19
CA TRP A 175 -6.35 -19.40 8.34
C TRP A 175 -6.67 -20.28 9.57
N ASN A 176 -7.79 -20.03 10.26
CA ASN A 176 -8.34 -20.82 11.37
C ASN A 176 -7.29 -21.22 12.42
N MET A 177 -6.38 -20.31 12.77
CA MET A 177 -5.50 -20.55 13.89
C MET A 177 -6.29 -20.30 15.19
N ARG A 178 -6.43 -21.35 16.01
CA ARG A 178 -6.79 -21.17 17.43
C ARG A 178 -5.71 -20.29 18.05
N HIS A 179 -5.98 -19.00 18.16
CA HIS A 179 -5.13 -18.07 18.91
C HIS A 179 -5.37 -18.35 20.39
N ASN A 180 -4.76 -19.42 20.91
CA ASN A 180 -4.67 -19.63 22.34
C ASN A 180 -3.72 -18.55 22.86
N HIS A 181 -4.29 -17.57 23.55
CA HIS A 181 -3.57 -16.65 24.41
C HIS A 181 -3.12 -17.36 25.69
#